data_AF-A0A950TYI6-F1
#
_entry.id   AF-A0A950TYI6-F1
#
_cell.length_a   1.000
_cell.length_b   1.000
_cell.length_c   1.000
_cell.angle_alpha   90.00
_cell.angle_beta   90.00
_cell.angle_gamma   90.00
#
_symmetry.space_group_name_H-M   'P 1'
#
loop_
_entity.id
_entity.type
_entity.pdbx_description
1 polymer ?
#
loop_
_entity_poly.entity_id
_entity_poly.type
_entity_poly.pdbx_seq_one_letter_code
_entity_poly.pdbx_strand_id
1 'polypeptide(L)'
;AHVNGLVFDTIAHTGDPNLAPLGEHFGDWECCMVRIDNSSKQMIGAWLSQHSSGQMFGPSDLQQFQRVSGQQIVVYSSRNGHAVYARPGSNYTEHRKYPDPGIPAGIEFFLRNDTADGGRSLDCAKNYQIVSADWLGAAVPEPQWVNYPYRWGPEGTATHMNPSTVSDILYSALGWLSYLASPIIQVIAGYILSIFVKDDVNGPAGPKTKSTWTGGY
;
A
#
# COMPACT_ATOMS: atom_id res chain seq x y z
N ALA A 1 5.28 -9.20 -4.16
CA ALA A 1 3.94 -9.63 -3.71
C ALA A 1 4.08 -10.91 -2.90
N HIS A 2 2.99 -11.41 -2.33
CA HIS A 2 2.95 -12.74 -1.70
C HIS A 2 1.88 -13.59 -2.36
N VAL A 3 2.18 -14.86 -2.61
CA VAL A 3 1.28 -15.79 -3.28
C VAL A 3 1.20 -17.12 -2.54
N ASN A 4 0.00 -17.68 -2.46
CA ASN A 4 -0.23 -19.04 -1.98
C ASN A 4 -0.79 -19.88 -3.12
N GLY A 5 -0.19 -21.03 -3.41
CA GLY A 5 -0.83 -22.06 -4.23
C GLY A 5 -1.77 -22.91 -3.38
N LEU A 6 -2.98 -23.10 -3.88
CA LEU A 6 -4.03 -23.85 -3.22
C LEU A 6 -4.28 -25.17 -3.93
N VAL A 7 -4.50 -26.24 -3.15
CA VAL A 7 -5.03 -27.52 -3.59
C VAL A 7 -6.18 -27.89 -2.65
N PHE A 8 -7.39 -28.06 -3.19
CA PHE A 8 -8.63 -28.21 -2.42
C PHE A 8 -8.77 -27.17 -1.30
N ASP A 9 -8.54 -25.89 -1.65
CA ASP A 9 -8.57 -24.74 -0.72
C ASP A 9 -7.60 -24.83 0.47
N THR A 10 -6.61 -25.72 0.38
CA THR A 10 -5.51 -25.81 1.36
C THR A 10 -4.24 -25.26 0.74
N ILE A 11 -3.51 -24.43 1.49
CA ILE A 11 -2.21 -23.90 1.06
C ILE A 11 -1.25 -25.08 0.89
N ALA A 12 -0.85 -25.33 -0.36
CA ALA A 12 0.09 -26.37 -0.72
C ALA A 12 1.52 -25.83 -0.85
N HIS A 13 1.66 -24.56 -1.26
CA HIS A 13 2.94 -23.90 -1.42
C HIS A 13 2.75 -22.38 -1.32
N THR A 14 3.81 -21.65 -0.98
CA THR A 14 3.77 -20.20 -0.79
C THR A 14 5.08 -19.58 -1.26
N GLY A 15 5.04 -18.33 -1.70
CA GLY A 15 6.23 -17.63 -2.17
C GLY A 15 6.01 -16.14 -2.36
N ASP A 16 7.12 -15.44 -2.58
CA ASP A 16 7.17 -13.98 -2.67
C ASP A 16 7.76 -13.52 -4.01
N PRO A 17 7.02 -13.62 -5.13
CA PRO A 17 7.54 -13.26 -6.43
C PRO A 17 7.83 -11.77 -6.51
N ASN A 18 8.92 -11.44 -7.21
CA ASN A 18 9.26 -10.06 -7.56
C ASN A 18 8.40 -9.60 -8.74
N LEU A 19 7.64 -8.53 -8.53
CA LEU A 19 6.77 -7.94 -9.55
C LEU A 19 7.33 -6.66 -10.17
N ALA A 20 8.57 -6.28 -9.83
CA ALA A 20 9.17 -5.07 -10.37
C ALA A 20 9.17 -5.08 -11.92
N PRO A 21 8.88 -3.94 -12.57
CA PRO A 21 8.67 -2.62 -11.98
C PRO A 21 7.19 -2.25 -11.74
N LEU A 22 6.28 -3.21 -11.57
CA LEU A 22 4.87 -2.89 -11.28
C LEU A 22 4.70 -2.23 -9.91
N GLY A 23 3.77 -1.27 -9.83
CA GLY A 23 3.53 -0.47 -8.64
C GLY A 23 4.53 0.67 -8.42
N GLU A 24 5.51 0.88 -9.30
CA GLU A 24 6.36 2.07 -9.25
C GLU A 24 5.62 3.31 -9.76
N HIS A 25 5.75 4.44 -9.06
CA HIS A 25 5.08 5.69 -9.42
C HIS A 25 6.05 6.89 -9.30
N PHE A 26 5.88 7.91 -10.15
CA PHE A 26 6.64 9.16 -10.10
C PHE A 26 6.26 10.09 -8.95
N GLY A 27 5.09 9.86 -8.34
CA GLY A 27 4.60 10.62 -7.20
C GLY A 27 3.42 9.91 -6.55
N ASP A 28 3.15 10.23 -5.29
CA ASP A 28 2.02 9.67 -4.55
C ASP A 28 1.63 10.55 -3.36
N TRP A 29 0.46 10.30 -2.79
CA TRP A 29 -0.06 11.00 -1.62
C TRP A 29 -0.42 10.01 -0.51
N GLU A 30 0.36 10.06 0.56
CA GLU A 30 0.12 9.29 1.78
C GLU A 30 -0.09 10.23 2.97
N CYS A 31 -0.74 9.75 4.02
CA CYS A 31 -1.02 10.53 5.21
C CYS A 31 -0.94 9.71 6.51
N CYS A 32 -0.51 10.40 7.56
CA CYS A 32 -0.71 10.00 8.94
C CYS A 32 -1.53 11.11 9.60
N MET A 33 -2.75 10.78 10.02
CA MET A 33 -3.60 11.70 10.79
C MET A 33 -3.47 11.35 12.26
N VAL A 34 -3.30 12.38 13.10
CA VAL A 34 -3.23 12.24 14.56
C VAL A 34 -4.41 12.98 15.17
N ARG A 35 -5.17 12.30 16.04
CA ARG A 35 -6.27 12.91 16.79
C ARG A 35 -5.81 13.25 18.20
N ILE A 36 -6.03 14.50 18.61
CA ILE A 36 -5.61 15.04 19.91
C ILE A 36 -6.86 15.50 20.66
N ASP A 37 -6.96 15.15 21.94
CA ASP A 37 -7.97 15.69 22.83
C ASP A 37 -7.62 17.15 23.21
N ASN A 38 -8.56 18.07 22.98
CA ASN A 38 -8.30 19.50 23.18
C ASN A 38 -8.12 19.91 24.65
N SER A 39 -8.65 19.14 25.61
CA SER A 39 -8.54 19.47 27.03
C SER A 39 -7.20 18.99 27.60
N SER A 40 -6.94 17.69 27.49
CA SER A 40 -5.76 17.01 28.03
C SER A 40 -4.50 17.17 27.17
N LYS A 41 -4.66 17.61 25.91
CA LYS A 41 -3.61 17.65 24.89
C LYS A 41 -2.99 16.28 24.61
N GLN A 42 -3.69 15.20 24.96
CA GLN A 42 -3.23 13.85 24.71
C GLN A 42 -3.67 13.36 23.34
N MET A 43 -2.80 12.61 22.68
CA MET A 43 -3.11 11.84 21.49
C MET A 43 -4.11 10.74 21.87
N ILE A 44 -5.22 10.67 21.15
CA ILE A 44 -6.32 9.71 21.38
C ILE A 44 -6.62 8.84 20.15
N GLY A 45 -5.88 9.01 19.06
CA GLY A 45 -5.99 8.13 17.91
C GLY A 45 -5.05 8.48 16.77
N ALA A 46 -4.92 7.56 15.83
CA ALA A 46 -4.18 7.74 14.59
C ALA A 46 -4.89 7.06 13.41
N TRP A 47 -4.64 7.53 12.20
CA TRP A 47 -5.05 6.90 10.94
C TRP A 47 -3.83 6.93 9.99
N LEU A 48 -3.29 5.75 9.62
CA LEU A 48 -2.18 5.49 8.68
C LEU A 48 -2.58 4.88 7.33
N SER A 49 -2.21 5.53 6.20
CA SER A 49 -2.83 5.25 4.88
C SER A 49 -2.27 4.03 4.20
N GLN A 50 -3.16 3.27 3.56
CA GLN A 50 -2.82 2.00 2.94
C GLN A 50 -3.51 1.97 1.57
N HIS A 51 -2.85 2.61 0.59
CA HIS A 51 -3.34 2.70 -0.78
C HIS A 51 -4.70 3.42 -0.85
N SER A 52 -5.76 2.72 -1.26
CA SER A 52 -7.13 3.25 -1.32
C SER A 52 -7.91 3.06 -0.01
N SER A 53 -7.24 2.62 1.06
CA SER A 53 -7.82 2.32 2.37
C SER A 53 -6.90 2.80 3.50
N GLY A 54 -7.11 2.27 4.71
CA GLY A 54 -6.42 2.69 5.91
C GLY A 54 -6.65 1.84 7.13
N GLN A 55 -5.87 2.15 8.16
CA GLN A 55 -6.06 1.59 9.48
C GLN A 55 -6.24 2.69 10.53
N MET A 56 -7.37 2.63 11.24
CA MET A 56 -7.63 3.46 12.42
C MET A 56 -7.05 2.80 13.67
N PHE A 57 -6.48 3.61 14.55
CA PHE A 57 -5.91 3.22 15.83
C PHE A 57 -6.62 4.00 16.93
N GLY A 58 -7.30 3.30 17.83
CA GLY A 58 -7.91 3.90 19.01
C GLY A 58 -6.90 4.09 20.15
N PRO A 59 -7.32 4.68 21.29
CA PRO A 59 -6.44 4.90 22.45
C PRO A 59 -5.70 3.64 22.92
N SER A 60 -6.36 2.48 22.89
CA SER A 60 -5.76 1.18 23.28
C SER A 60 -4.69 0.68 22.30
N ASP A 61 -4.72 1.15 21.06
CA ASP A 61 -3.81 0.71 20.00
C ASP A 61 -2.58 1.61 19.89
N LEU A 62 -2.57 2.77 20.56
CA LEU A 62 -1.48 3.74 20.50
C LEU A 62 -0.16 3.25 21.07
N GLN A 63 -0.19 2.18 21.86
CA GLN A 63 0.99 1.45 22.34
C GLN A 63 1.71 0.67 21.23
N GLN A 64 1.08 0.52 20.06
CA GLN A 64 1.68 -0.16 18.93
C GLN A 64 2.79 0.66 18.26
N PHE A 65 2.71 1.99 18.37
CA PHE A 65 3.68 2.91 17.81
C PHE A 65 4.92 3.00 18.68
N GLN A 66 6.09 2.96 18.05
CA GLN A 66 7.30 3.42 18.71
C GLN A 66 7.20 4.92 19.00
N ARG A 67 7.74 5.34 20.15
CA ARG A 67 7.85 6.74 20.55
C ARG A 67 9.29 7.22 20.43
N VAL A 68 9.47 8.43 19.89
CA VAL A 68 10.78 9.11 19.90
C VAL A 68 10.95 9.87 21.21
N SER A 69 9.97 10.72 21.53
CA SER A 69 9.91 11.49 22.77
C SER A 69 8.47 11.91 23.05
N GLY A 70 8.04 11.80 24.31
CA GLY A 70 6.68 12.14 24.72
C GLY A 70 5.62 11.46 23.84
N GLN A 71 4.79 12.28 23.19
CA GLN A 71 3.68 11.82 22.34
C GLN A 71 4.05 11.66 20.86
N GLN A 72 5.30 11.94 20.45
CA GLN A 72 5.72 11.80 19.06
C GLN A 72 5.82 10.33 18.66
N ILE A 73 5.00 9.91 17.70
CA ILE A 73 4.98 8.56 17.13
C ILE A 73 5.96 8.43 15.96
N VAL A 74 6.44 7.20 15.75
CA VAL A 74 7.09 6.77 14.51
C VAL A 74 6.08 6.00 13.66
N VAL A 75 6.08 6.27 12.36
CA VAL A 75 5.33 5.51 11.36
C VAL A 75 6.27 5.10 10.23
N TYR A 76 5.94 4.02 9.55
CA TYR A 76 6.81 3.37 8.57
C TYR A 76 6.13 3.38 7.21
N SER A 77 6.76 3.99 6.20
CA SER A 77 6.33 3.85 4.81
C SER A 77 6.84 2.54 4.24
N SER A 78 5.99 1.82 3.51
CA SER A 78 6.33 0.55 2.91
C SER A 78 7.28 0.71 1.74
N ARG A 79 8.18 -0.26 1.58
CA ARG A 79 9.10 -0.31 0.46
C ARG A 79 8.32 -0.41 -0.85
N ASN A 80 8.55 0.54 -1.75
CA ASN A 80 7.96 0.65 -3.10
C ASN A 80 6.43 0.80 -3.17
N GLY A 81 5.69 0.65 -2.06
CA GLY A 81 4.23 0.74 -2.02
C GLY A 81 3.69 1.96 -1.28
N HIS A 82 4.55 2.72 -0.59
CA HIS A 82 4.28 4.00 0.07
C HIS A 82 3.35 3.97 1.29
N ALA A 83 2.42 3.01 1.36
CA ALA A 83 1.51 2.74 2.46
C ALA A 83 2.21 2.79 3.84
N VAL A 84 1.50 3.34 4.82
CA VAL A 84 1.99 3.72 6.14
C VAL A 84 1.53 2.70 7.20
N TYR A 85 2.46 2.24 8.03
CA TYR A 85 2.23 1.25 9.07
C TYR A 85 2.78 1.70 10.42
N ALA A 86 2.19 1.20 11.51
CA ALA A 86 2.58 1.55 12.88
C ALA A 86 3.85 0.83 13.35
N ARG A 87 4.25 -0.24 12.66
CA ARG A 87 5.33 -1.15 13.05
C ARG A 87 6.11 -1.66 11.82
N PRO A 88 7.39 -2.04 12.01
CA PRO A 88 8.12 -2.80 11.00
C PRO A 88 7.54 -4.20 10.83
N GLY A 89 7.65 -4.76 9.63
CA GLY A 89 7.21 -6.10 9.29
C GLY A 89 6.70 -6.24 7.86
N SER A 90 6.26 -7.45 7.52
CA SER A 90 5.57 -7.74 6.28
C SER A 90 4.07 -7.56 6.48
N ASN A 91 3.49 -6.54 5.84
CA ASN A 91 2.08 -6.23 5.95
C ASN A 91 1.36 -6.63 4.66
N TYR A 92 0.29 -7.41 4.77
CA TYR A 92 -0.44 -7.92 3.61
C TYR A 92 -1.76 -7.17 3.45
N THR A 93 -1.99 -6.62 2.25
CA THR A 93 -3.24 -5.95 1.86
C THR A 93 -3.70 -6.52 0.51
N GLU A 94 -4.88 -6.10 0.03
CA GLU A 94 -5.39 -6.45 -1.30
C GLU A 94 -5.33 -7.96 -1.59
N HIS A 95 -6.21 -8.73 -0.94
CA HIS A 95 -6.31 -10.17 -1.14
C HIS A 95 -7.21 -10.50 -2.32
N ARG A 96 -6.72 -11.31 -3.26
CA ARG A 96 -7.52 -11.90 -4.33
C ARG A 96 -7.22 -13.38 -4.49
N LYS A 97 -8.24 -14.17 -4.82
CA LYS A 97 -8.11 -15.60 -5.09
C LYS A 97 -8.55 -15.92 -6.52
N TYR A 98 -7.78 -16.77 -7.20
CA TYR A 98 -8.04 -17.20 -8.57
C TYR A 98 -7.80 -18.70 -8.73
N PRO A 99 -8.55 -19.41 -9.58
CA PRO A 99 -9.83 -19.01 -10.16
C PRO A 99 -10.94 -19.02 -9.08
N ASP A 100 -12.17 -18.74 -9.50
CA ASP A 100 -13.36 -18.70 -8.63
C ASP A 100 -13.61 -20.03 -7.87
N PRO A 101 -14.42 -20.02 -6.80
CA PRO A 101 -14.71 -21.18 -5.96
C PRO A 101 -15.20 -22.41 -6.75
N GLY A 102 -14.77 -23.61 -6.34
CA GLY A 102 -15.19 -24.89 -6.94
C GLY A 102 -14.16 -25.54 -7.88
N ILE A 103 -13.05 -24.86 -8.14
CA ILE A 103 -11.89 -25.44 -8.84
C ILE A 103 -10.93 -26.06 -7.81
N PRO A 104 -10.42 -27.29 -8.02
CA PRO A 104 -9.62 -28.01 -7.03
C PRO A 104 -8.20 -27.46 -6.82
N ALA A 105 -7.78 -26.45 -7.60
CA ALA A 105 -6.53 -25.75 -7.38
C ALA A 105 -6.66 -24.27 -7.75
N GLY A 106 -5.86 -23.43 -7.09
CA GLY A 106 -5.88 -21.99 -7.30
C GLY A 106 -4.64 -21.29 -6.75
N ILE A 107 -4.64 -19.97 -6.81
CA ILE A 107 -3.63 -19.08 -6.27
C ILE A 107 -4.32 -17.95 -5.52
N GLU A 108 -3.85 -17.64 -4.32
CA GLU A 108 -4.14 -16.40 -3.63
C GLU A 108 -3.01 -15.41 -3.85
N PHE A 109 -3.36 -14.15 -4.05
CA PHE A 109 -2.44 -13.02 -4.17
C PHE A 109 -2.70 -12.03 -3.05
N PHE A 110 -1.61 -11.53 -2.49
CA PHE A 110 -1.60 -10.45 -1.52
C PHE A 110 -0.58 -9.40 -1.96
N LEU A 111 -0.97 -8.13 -1.88
CA LEU A 111 0.00 -7.05 -1.91
C LEU A 111 0.81 -7.08 -0.61
N ARG A 112 2.14 -7.23 -0.74
CA ARG A 112 3.06 -7.30 0.38
C ARG A 112 3.77 -5.96 0.53
N ASN A 113 3.54 -5.31 1.66
CA ASN A 113 4.06 -4.01 2.05
C ASN A 113 5.07 -4.19 3.19
N ASP A 114 6.35 -4.29 2.84
CA ASP A 114 7.41 -4.47 3.82
C ASP A 114 7.85 -3.13 4.42
N THR A 115 7.90 -3.07 5.75
CA THR A 115 8.42 -1.94 6.54
C THR A 115 9.57 -2.40 7.43
N ALA A 116 10.56 -1.54 7.66
CA ALA A 116 11.72 -1.87 8.49
C ALA A 116 12.33 -0.64 9.16
N ASP A 117 13.06 -0.89 10.24
CA ASP A 117 13.90 0.08 10.93
C ASP A 117 15.24 0.33 10.20
N GLY A 118 15.95 1.39 10.61
CA GLY A 118 17.32 1.67 10.16
C GLY A 118 17.44 2.31 8.78
N GLY A 119 16.31 2.65 8.15
CA GLY A 119 16.26 3.40 6.90
C GLY A 119 16.44 4.91 7.07
N ARG A 120 16.24 5.65 5.98
CA ARG A 120 16.13 7.12 6.03
C ARG A 120 14.89 7.50 6.83
N SER A 121 14.99 8.57 7.60
CA SER A 121 13.88 9.10 8.41
C SER A 121 13.55 10.54 8.04
N LEU A 122 12.28 10.90 8.21
CA LEU A 122 11.76 12.26 8.07
C LEU A 122 11.15 12.68 9.41
N ASP A 123 11.74 13.69 10.04
CA ASP A 123 11.24 14.24 11.29
C ASP A 123 10.24 15.38 11.02
N CYS A 124 8.97 15.02 10.86
CA CYS A 124 7.88 15.96 10.56
C CYS A 124 7.64 17.01 11.67
N ALA A 125 8.23 16.85 12.86
CA ALA A 125 8.13 17.85 13.92
C ALA A 125 9.10 19.03 13.72
N LYS A 126 10.15 18.87 12.91
CA LYS A 126 11.18 19.89 12.70
C LYS A 126 10.91 20.79 11.51
N ASN A 127 10.40 20.23 10.42
CA ASN A 127 10.12 20.96 9.19
C ASN A 127 8.73 20.56 8.69
N TYR A 128 7.79 21.51 8.71
CA TYR A 128 6.44 21.32 8.25
C TYR A 128 5.90 22.63 7.67
N GLN A 129 4.88 22.52 6.83
CA GLN A 129 4.09 23.64 6.36
C GLN A 129 2.65 23.44 6.83
N ILE A 130 2.06 24.46 7.45
CA ILE A 130 0.63 24.46 7.73
C ILE A 130 -0.07 24.83 6.43
N VAL A 131 -0.93 23.94 5.93
CA VAL A 131 -1.59 24.10 4.62
C VAL A 131 -3.09 24.41 4.73
N SER A 132 -3.71 24.09 5.87
CA SER A 132 -5.12 24.38 6.15
C SER A 132 -5.32 24.53 7.66
N ALA A 133 -6.05 25.57 8.06
CA ALA A 133 -6.50 25.81 9.43
C ALA A 133 -7.65 26.83 9.38
N ASP A 134 -8.87 26.38 9.08
CA ASP A 134 -10.00 27.27 8.80
C ASP A 134 -10.32 28.25 9.94
N TRP A 135 -10.07 27.85 11.19
CA TRP A 135 -10.26 28.69 12.37
C TRP A 135 -9.24 29.83 12.51
N LEU A 136 -8.16 29.83 11.71
CA LEU A 136 -7.16 30.91 11.65
C LEU A 136 -7.35 31.83 10.44
N GLY A 137 -8.29 31.51 9.55
CA GLY A 137 -8.59 32.30 8.36
C GLY A 137 -7.35 32.61 7.51
N ALA A 138 -7.18 33.89 7.13
CA ALA A 138 -6.10 34.32 6.24
C ALA A 138 -4.68 34.23 6.82
N ALA A 139 -4.52 33.89 8.12
CA ALA A 139 -3.20 33.72 8.73
C ALA A 139 -2.46 32.47 8.20
N VAL A 140 -3.18 31.52 7.61
CA VAL A 140 -2.63 30.32 6.98
C VAL A 140 -2.96 30.36 5.49
N PRO A 141 -2.10 30.96 4.65
CA PRO A 141 -2.33 30.97 3.22
C PRO A 141 -2.17 29.55 2.66
N GLU A 142 -3.22 29.06 2.00
CA GLU A 142 -3.21 27.75 1.38
C GLU A 142 -2.23 27.71 0.18
N PRO A 143 -1.32 26.74 0.12
CA PRO A 143 -0.41 26.62 -1.01
C PRO A 143 -1.12 26.23 -2.30
N GLN A 144 -0.73 26.85 -3.42
CA GLN A 144 -1.34 26.57 -4.73
C GLN A 144 -1.25 25.10 -5.15
N TRP A 145 -0.16 24.41 -4.77
CA TRP A 145 0.07 23.00 -5.13
C TRP A 145 -1.01 22.06 -4.58
N VAL A 146 -1.66 22.42 -3.47
CA VAL A 146 -2.73 21.62 -2.86
C VAL A 146 -3.96 21.54 -3.79
N ASN A 147 -4.14 22.54 -4.65
CA ASN A 147 -5.25 22.64 -5.60
C ASN A 147 -4.91 22.10 -7.00
N TYR A 148 -3.72 21.50 -7.19
CA TYR A 148 -3.37 20.89 -8.48
C TYR A 148 -4.28 19.69 -8.78
N PRO A 149 -5.14 19.75 -9.81
CA PRO A 149 -6.22 18.79 -10.00
C PRO A 149 -5.79 17.57 -10.84
N TYR A 150 -4.58 17.60 -11.39
CA TYR A 150 -4.08 16.57 -12.29
C TYR A 150 -3.16 15.58 -11.57
N ARG A 151 -2.78 14.54 -12.31
CA ARG A 151 -1.87 13.48 -11.86
C ARG A 151 -0.43 14.00 -11.85
N TRP A 152 0.39 13.40 -11.00
CA TRP A 152 1.79 13.80 -10.80
C TRP A 152 2.71 12.85 -11.55
N GLY A 153 3.44 13.37 -12.55
CA GLY A 153 4.41 12.58 -13.32
C GLY A 153 4.37 12.87 -14.82
N PRO A 154 5.30 12.30 -15.59
CA PRO A 154 5.35 12.42 -17.04
C PRO A 154 4.25 11.58 -17.72
N GLU A 155 3.32 12.26 -18.39
CA GLU A 155 2.26 11.62 -19.18
C GLU A 155 2.81 10.60 -20.20
N GLY A 156 2.06 9.52 -20.42
CA GLY A 156 2.41 8.49 -21.39
C GLY A 156 3.45 7.47 -20.91
N THR A 157 3.98 7.61 -19.69
CA THR A 157 4.91 6.63 -19.12
C THR A 157 4.15 5.44 -18.55
N ALA A 158 4.64 4.24 -18.82
CA ALA A 158 4.06 3.01 -18.31
C ALA A 158 5.15 1.99 -18.02
N THR A 159 4.88 1.12 -17.06
CA THR A 159 5.68 -0.08 -16.79
C THR A 159 5.01 -1.31 -17.39
N HIS A 160 5.83 -2.29 -17.73
CA HIS A 160 5.40 -3.54 -18.30
C HIS A 160 6.04 -4.69 -17.55
N MET A 161 5.26 -5.74 -17.32
CA MET A 161 5.78 -6.99 -16.79
C MET A 161 6.42 -7.80 -17.92
N ASN A 162 7.52 -8.50 -17.62
CA ASN A 162 8.10 -9.46 -18.55
C ASN A 162 7.20 -10.71 -18.61
N PRO A 163 6.97 -11.33 -19.78
CA PRO A 163 6.31 -12.63 -19.85
C PRO A 163 6.85 -13.69 -18.87
N SER A 164 8.15 -13.64 -18.53
CA SER A 164 8.75 -14.55 -17.53
C SER A 164 8.16 -14.39 -16.12
N THR A 165 7.66 -13.21 -15.76
CA THR A 165 7.14 -12.95 -14.41
C THR A 165 5.88 -13.78 -14.12
N VAL A 166 5.05 -14.10 -15.13
CA VAL A 166 3.92 -15.03 -14.94
C VAL A 166 4.44 -16.41 -14.54
N SER A 167 5.52 -16.88 -15.18
CA SER A 167 6.17 -18.13 -14.80
C SER A 167 6.75 -18.07 -13.39
N ASP A 168 7.37 -16.96 -13.00
CA ASP A 168 7.94 -16.78 -11.65
C ASP A 168 6.86 -16.77 -10.57
N ILE A 169 5.71 -16.16 -10.85
CA ILE A 169 4.52 -16.16 -9.99
C ILE A 169 3.98 -17.59 -9.83
N LEU A 170 3.77 -18.30 -10.95
CA LEU A 170 3.28 -19.67 -10.93
C LEU A 170 4.24 -20.60 -10.17
N TYR A 171 5.53 -20.45 -10.39
CA TYR A 171 6.56 -21.21 -9.67
C TYR A 171 6.58 -20.86 -8.18
N SER A 172 6.45 -19.58 -7.82
CA SER A 172 6.37 -19.16 -6.41
C SER A 172 5.11 -19.69 -5.72
N ALA A 173 4.00 -19.83 -6.44
CA ALA A 173 2.76 -20.34 -5.88
C ALA A 173 2.70 -21.87 -5.84
N LEU A 174 3.23 -22.57 -6.85
CA LEU A 174 3.01 -24.02 -7.04
C LEU A 174 4.30 -24.87 -7.00
N GLY A 175 5.47 -24.24 -6.89
CA GLY A 175 6.77 -24.90 -6.98
C GLY A 175 6.95 -25.63 -8.32
N TRP A 176 7.53 -26.83 -8.27
CA TRP A 176 7.77 -27.66 -9.45
C TRP A 176 6.49 -28.08 -10.20
N LEU A 177 5.33 -28.07 -9.53
CA LEU A 177 4.04 -28.39 -10.15
C LEU A 177 3.68 -27.40 -11.26
N SER A 178 4.20 -26.16 -11.19
CA SER A 178 4.00 -25.13 -12.22
C SER A 178 4.46 -25.55 -13.62
N TYR A 179 5.39 -26.52 -13.73
CA TYR A 179 5.89 -27.04 -15.01
C TYR A 179 5.01 -28.12 -15.63
N LEU A 180 4.00 -28.61 -14.89
CA LEU A 180 3.07 -29.61 -15.44
C LEU A 180 2.16 -28.95 -16.47
N ALA A 181 2.16 -29.49 -17.69
CA ALA A 181 1.24 -29.07 -18.74
C ALA A 181 -0.19 -29.54 -18.39
N SER A 182 -0.88 -28.77 -17.56
CA SER A 182 -2.26 -29.05 -17.14
C SER A 182 -3.20 -27.91 -17.55
N PRO A 183 -4.47 -28.22 -17.93
CA PRO A 183 -5.45 -27.20 -18.28
C PRO A 183 -5.64 -26.16 -17.17
N ILE A 184 -5.58 -26.59 -15.90
CA ILE A 184 -5.78 -25.71 -14.75
C ILE A 184 -4.64 -24.68 -14.61
N ILE A 185 -3.39 -25.07 -14.86
CA ILE A 185 -2.25 -24.14 -14.85
C ILE A 185 -2.38 -23.13 -16.01
N GLN A 186 -2.84 -23.57 -17.18
CA GLN A 186 -3.08 -22.65 -18.31
C GLN A 186 -4.17 -21.62 -18.01
N VAL A 187 -5.25 -22.05 -17.34
CA VAL A 187 -6.33 -21.16 -16.90
C VAL A 187 -5.79 -20.11 -15.91
N ILE A 188 -5.07 -20.55 -14.87
CA ILE A 188 -4.47 -19.65 -13.88
C ILE A 188 -3.48 -18.68 -14.52
N ALA A 189 -2.61 -19.16 -15.40
CA ALA A 189 -1.66 -18.34 -16.15
C ALA A 189 -2.37 -17.27 -17.00
N GLY A 190 -3.47 -17.64 -17.66
CA GLY A 190 -4.30 -16.71 -18.42
C GLY A 190 -4.92 -15.60 -17.56
N TYR A 191 -5.41 -15.94 -16.35
CA TYR A 191 -5.90 -14.96 -15.40
C TYR A 191 -4.80 -13.98 -14.97
N ILE A 192 -3.63 -14.48 -14.55
CA ILE A 192 -2.50 -13.63 -14.13
C ILE A 192 -2.08 -12.71 -15.28
N LEU A 193 -1.93 -13.28 -16.48
CA LEU A 193 -1.53 -12.52 -17.66
C LEU A 193 -2.54 -11.41 -17.97
N SER A 194 -3.83 -11.61 -17.76
CA SER A 194 -4.85 -10.58 -18.03
C SER A 194 -4.82 -9.40 -17.05
N ILE A 195 -4.25 -9.58 -15.86
CA ILE A 195 -4.28 -8.58 -14.78
C ILE A 195 -3.02 -7.70 -14.80
N PHE A 196 -1.88 -8.23 -15.25
CA PHE A 196 -0.56 -7.61 -15.06
C PHE A 196 0.22 -7.38 -16.38
N VAL A 197 -0.39 -6.69 -17.35
CA VAL A 197 0.29 -6.40 -18.65
C VAL A 197 0.95 -5.02 -18.69
N LYS A 198 0.34 -4.04 -18.04
CA LYS A 198 0.74 -2.65 -18.10
C LYS A 198 0.25 -1.92 -16.86
N ASP A 199 1.08 -1.05 -16.32
CA ASP A 199 0.72 -0.16 -15.22
C ASP A 199 1.12 1.29 -15.54
N ASP A 200 0.34 2.25 -15.06
CA ASP A 200 0.56 3.67 -15.28
C ASP A 200 1.28 4.25 -14.07
N VAL A 201 2.50 4.73 -14.31
CA VAL A 201 3.40 5.22 -13.25
C VAL A 201 3.08 6.63 -12.75
N ASN A 202 2.05 7.30 -13.29
CA ASN A 202 1.70 8.63 -12.80
C ASN A 202 0.98 8.54 -11.45
N GLY A 203 1.35 9.42 -10.53
CA GLY A 203 0.68 9.55 -9.25
C GLY A 203 -0.79 9.94 -9.38
N PRO A 204 -1.58 9.76 -8.32
CA PRO A 204 -2.98 10.17 -8.28
C PRO A 204 -3.12 11.71 -8.32
N ALA A 205 -4.35 12.22 -8.43
CA ALA A 205 -4.62 13.64 -8.23
C ALA A 205 -4.23 14.12 -6.81
N GLY A 206 -4.16 15.44 -6.62
CA GLY A 206 -3.75 16.09 -5.37
C GLY A 206 -4.54 15.64 -4.12
N PRO A 207 -4.01 15.88 -2.92
CA PRO A 207 -4.53 15.30 -1.68
C PRO A 207 -5.97 15.76 -1.37
N LYS A 208 -6.37 16.94 -1.84
CA LYS A 208 -7.74 17.47 -1.71
C LYS A 208 -8.82 16.61 -2.36
N THR A 209 -8.48 15.79 -3.34
CA THR A 209 -9.46 14.91 -3.99
C THR A 209 -9.69 13.61 -3.20
N LYS A 210 -8.97 13.41 -2.10
CA LYS A 210 -9.06 12.21 -1.25
C LYS A 210 -10.08 12.46 -0.13
N SER A 211 -10.92 11.46 0.16
CA SER A 211 -11.91 11.53 1.25
C SER A 211 -11.27 11.81 2.62
N THR A 212 -10.05 11.33 2.82
CA THR A 212 -9.25 11.56 4.02
C THR A 212 -8.93 13.03 4.26
N TRP A 213 -8.87 13.87 3.22
CA TRP A 213 -8.64 15.31 3.34
C TRP A 213 -9.73 16.00 4.18
N THR A 214 -10.98 15.58 4.00
CA THR A 214 -12.14 16.11 4.72
C THR A 214 -12.45 15.32 5.99
N GLY A 215 -11.51 14.47 6.45
CA GLY A 215 -11.69 13.63 7.64
C GLY A 215 -12.58 12.40 7.43
N GLY A 216 -12.83 11.99 6.17
CA GLY A 216 -13.46 10.71 5.88
C GLY A 216 -12.51 9.55 6.18
N TYR A 217 -13.03 8.52 6.84
CA TYR A 217 -12.35 7.25 7.13
C TYR A 217 -13.24 6.10 6.66
#